data_AF-A0A246U2I4-F1
#
_entry.id   AF-A0A246U2I4-F1
#
_cell.length_a   1.000
_cell.length_b   1.000
_cell.length_c   1.000
_cell.angle_alpha   90.00
_cell.angle_beta   90.00
_cell.angle_gamma   90.00
#
_symmetry.space_group_name_H-M   'P 1'
#
loop_
_entity.id
_entity.type
_entity.pdbx_description
1 polymer ?
#
loop_
_entity_poly.entity_id
_entity_poly.type
_entity_poly.pdbx_seq_one_letter_code
_entity_poly.pdbx_strand_id
1 'polypeptide(L)'
;MIQNTDNIYPIPSSLPAVAAAEKLLEAGVGFQVLVLNAASLLQIESFDFLMRRYQQQVRLVGDLVRSAGYNDALDAIGDFVRVAKIDYAGEASNMLMIGSKLASEAAHRMREEARTTLEDSAARTVA
;
A
#
# COMPACT_ATOMS: atom_id res chain seq x y z
N MET A 1 62.23 -9.53 -15.65
CA MET A 1 61.42 -10.40 -14.78
C MET A 1 60.32 -9.53 -14.21
N ILE A 2 59.22 -9.36 -14.94
CA ILE A 2 58.09 -8.48 -14.55
C ILE A 2 56.98 -9.42 -14.09
N GLN A 3 56.65 -9.37 -12.80
CA GLN A 3 55.57 -10.15 -12.20
C GLN A 3 54.23 -9.64 -12.73
N ASN A 4 53.47 -10.56 -13.31
CA ASN A 4 52.13 -10.35 -13.83
C ASN A 4 51.16 -10.15 -12.65
N THR A 5 50.81 -8.90 -12.38
CA THR A 5 49.74 -8.49 -11.46
C THR A 5 48.44 -8.41 -12.22
N ASP A 6 47.81 -9.54 -12.54
CA ASP A 6 46.44 -9.58 -13.07
C ASP A 6 45.87 -10.99 -12.92
N ASN A 7 45.74 -11.44 -11.67
CA ASN A 7 44.89 -12.59 -11.37
C ASN A 7 43.79 -12.15 -10.41
N ILE A 8 42.92 -11.26 -10.91
CA ILE A 8 41.59 -11.08 -10.36
C ILE A 8 40.82 -12.34 -10.75
N TYR A 9 40.79 -13.31 -9.85
CA TYR A 9 39.94 -14.48 -10.01
C TYR A 9 38.51 -14.00 -10.27
N PRO A 10 37.88 -14.35 -11.41
CA PRO A 10 36.48 -14.02 -11.61
C PRO A 10 35.71 -14.72 -10.49
N ILE A 11 35.00 -13.93 -9.68
CA ILE A 11 34.09 -14.49 -8.68
C ILE A 11 33.12 -15.39 -9.47
N PRO A 12 33.09 -16.70 -9.21
CA PRO A 12 32.17 -17.58 -9.90
C PRO A 12 30.76 -17.08 -9.60
N SER A 13 30.00 -16.77 -10.65
CA SER A 13 28.61 -16.31 -10.59
C SER A 13 27.65 -17.31 -9.93
N SER A 14 28.15 -18.47 -9.48
CA SER A 14 27.40 -19.55 -8.83
C SER A 14 27.70 -19.73 -7.33
N LEU A 15 28.41 -18.78 -6.69
CA LEU A 15 28.62 -18.88 -5.24
C LEU A 15 27.29 -18.74 -4.47
N PRO A 16 27.00 -19.64 -3.50
CA PRO A 16 25.77 -19.61 -2.71
C PRO A 16 25.44 -18.24 -2.09
N ALA A 17 26.47 -17.49 -1.71
CA ALA A 17 26.34 -16.16 -1.11
C ALA A 17 25.85 -15.09 -2.10
N VAL A 18 26.25 -15.18 -3.37
CA VAL A 18 25.82 -14.24 -4.44
C VAL A 18 24.36 -14.48 -4.79
N ALA A 19 23.96 -15.74 -4.97
CA ALA A 19 22.56 -16.10 -5.22
C ALA A 19 21.65 -15.74 -4.02
N ALA A 20 22.13 -15.92 -2.78
CA ALA A 20 21.39 -15.50 -1.59
C ALA A 20 21.23 -13.98 -1.50
N ALA A 21 22.26 -13.21 -1.86
CA ALA A 21 22.21 -11.75 -1.87
C ALA A 21 21.23 -11.22 -2.95
N GLU A 22 21.23 -11.82 -4.15
CA GLU A 22 20.32 -11.47 -5.24
C GLU A 22 18.86 -11.69 -4.84
N LYS A 23 18.52 -12.85 -4.28
CA LYS A 23 17.16 -13.12 -3.79
C LYS A 23 16.72 -12.17 -2.66
N LEU A 24 17.65 -11.79 -1.78
CA LEU A 24 17.36 -10.85 -0.69
C LEU A 24 17.10 -9.43 -1.25
N LEU A 25 17.84 -9.04 -2.28
CA LEU A 25 17.66 -7.78 -2.97
C LEU A 25 16.33 -7.74 -3.74
N GLU A 26 15.99 -8.80 -4.46
CA GLU A 26 14.71 -8.95 -5.18
C GLU A 26 13.51 -8.90 -4.23
N ALA A 27 13.55 -9.66 -3.12
CA ALA A 27 12.50 -9.63 -2.09
C ALA A 27 12.37 -8.23 -1.47
N GLY A 28 13.49 -7.55 -1.24
CA GLY A 28 13.52 -6.16 -0.76
C GLY A 28 12.84 -5.18 -1.72
N VAL A 29 13.12 -5.29 -3.02
CA VAL A 29 12.49 -4.47 -4.06
C VAL A 29 10.99 -4.79 -4.18
N GLY A 30 10.62 -6.07 -4.16
CA GLY A 30 9.23 -6.52 -4.20
C GLY A 30 8.40 -5.97 -3.03
N PHE A 31 8.98 -5.95 -1.84
CA PHE A 31 8.38 -5.37 -0.64
C PHE A 31 8.24 -3.85 -0.73
N GLN A 32 9.27 -3.14 -1.21
CA GLN A 32 9.21 -1.68 -1.38
C GLN A 32 8.10 -1.26 -2.36
N VAL A 33 7.98 -1.95 -3.50
CA VAL A 33 6.92 -1.67 -4.49
C VAL A 33 5.54 -1.91 -3.87
N LEU A 34 5.38 -2.98 -3.10
CA LEU A 34 4.12 -3.29 -2.41
C LEU A 34 3.72 -2.17 -1.43
N VAL A 35 4.67 -1.70 -0.61
CA VAL A 35 4.44 -0.61 0.36
C VAL A 35 4.10 0.71 -0.35
N LEU A 36 4.84 1.05 -1.41
CA LEU A 36 4.59 2.28 -2.17
C LEU A 36 3.23 2.27 -2.86
N ASN A 37 2.84 1.13 -3.44
CA ASN A 37 1.52 0.97 -4.07
C ASN A 37 0.40 1.14 -3.04
N ALA A 38 0.51 0.46 -1.90
CA ALA A 38 -0.44 0.61 -0.80
C ALA A 38 -0.57 2.04 -0.29
N ALA A 39 0.57 2.69 -0.03
CA ALA A 39 0.60 4.06 0.44
C ALA A 39 -0.08 4.98 -0.58
N SER A 40 0.16 4.78 -1.87
CA SER A 40 -0.47 5.54 -2.95
C SER A 40 -1.98 5.33 -2.98
N LEU A 41 -2.46 4.08 -2.89
CA LEU A 41 -3.90 3.78 -2.89
C LEU A 41 -4.62 4.39 -1.67
N LEU A 42 -4.01 4.28 -0.48
CA LEU A 42 -4.55 4.90 0.73
C LEU A 42 -4.56 6.43 0.64
N GLN A 43 -3.52 7.03 0.06
CA GLN A 43 -3.45 8.48 -0.14
C GLN A 43 -4.50 8.97 -1.13
N ILE A 44 -4.67 8.29 -2.27
CA ILE A 44 -5.68 8.64 -3.27
C ILE A 44 -7.07 8.62 -2.65
N GLU A 45 -7.42 7.53 -1.94
CA GLU A 45 -8.74 7.42 -1.30
C GLU A 45 -8.94 8.52 -0.24
N SER A 46 -7.91 8.76 0.59
CA SER A 46 -7.97 9.81 1.61
C SER A 46 -8.18 11.20 1.00
N PHE A 47 -7.54 11.51 -0.13
CA PHE A 47 -7.73 12.79 -0.81
C PHE A 47 -9.11 12.91 -1.44
N ASP A 48 -9.62 11.83 -2.04
CA ASP A 48 -10.96 11.84 -2.62
C ASP A 48 -12.02 12.05 -1.51
N PHE A 49 -11.87 11.38 -0.38
CA PHE A 49 -12.70 11.60 0.80
C PHE A 49 -12.67 13.05 1.30
N LEU A 50 -11.47 13.63 1.46
CA LEU A 50 -11.33 15.02 1.89
C LEU A 50 -12.01 15.98 0.92
N MET A 51 -11.86 15.76 -0.39
CA MET A 51 -12.52 16.57 -1.41
C MET A 51 -14.06 16.49 -1.29
N ARG A 52 -14.61 15.27 -1.18
CA ARG A 52 -16.06 15.05 -0.95
C ARG A 52 -16.53 15.80 0.30
N ARG A 53 -15.77 15.74 1.39
CA ARG A 53 -16.11 16.40 2.67
C ARG A 53 -16.08 17.92 2.57
N TYR A 54 -15.11 18.48 1.84
CA TYR A 54 -15.05 19.93 1.59
C TYR A 54 -16.27 20.41 0.80
N GLN A 55 -16.67 19.68 -0.24
CA GLN A 55 -17.86 20.02 -1.02
C GLN A 55 -19.13 20.03 -0.16
N GLN A 56 -19.25 19.09 0.78
CA GLN A 56 -20.37 19.06 1.72
C GLN A 56 -20.36 20.22 2.72
N GLN A 57 -19.19 20.66 3.19
CA GLN A 57 -19.09 21.83 4.05
C GLN A 57 -19.54 23.10 3.32
N VAL A 58 -19.15 23.27 2.06
CA VAL A 58 -19.63 24.38 1.22
C VAL A 58 -21.14 24.31 1.04
N ARG A 59 -21.71 23.11 0.81
CA ARG A 59 -23.17 22.93 0.74
C ARG A 59 -23.86 23.31 2.05
N LEU A 60 -23.34 22.88 3.20
CA LEU A 60 -23.88 23.25 4.51
C LEU A 60 -23.91 24.77 4.69
N VAL A 61 -22.83 25.48 4.35
CA VAL A 61 -22.82 26.95 4.44
C VAL A 61 -23.90 27.55 3.54
N GLY A 62 -24.04 27.06 2.31
CA GLY A 62 -25.10 27.49 1.39
C GLY A 62 -26.50 27.23 1.94
N ASP A 63 -26.73 26.08 2.55
CA ASP A 63 -28.02 25.69 3.13
C ASP A 63 -28.33 26.49 4.39
N LEU A 64 -27.34 26.77 5.23
CA LEU A 64 -27.46 27.64 6.40
C LEU A 64 -27.85 29.07 6.00
N VAL A 65 -27.15 29.65 5.02
CA VAL A 65 -27.48 30.99 4.48
C VAL A 65 -28.92 31.04 3.96
N ARG A 66 -29.37 29.97 3.27
CA ARG A 66 -30.76 29.88 2.78
C ARG A 66 -31.76 29.74 3.93
N SER A 67 -31.44 28.95 4.95
CA SER A 67 -32.31 28.64 6.09
C SER A 67 -32.46 29.78 7.11
N ALA A 68 -31.55 30.76 7.09
CA ALA A 68 -31.59 31.93 7.99
C ALA A 68 -32.90 32.73 7.88
N GLY A 69 -33.64 32.60 6.77
CA GLY A 69 -34.96 33.20 6.58
C GLY A 69 -36.16 32.31 6.97
N TYR A 70 -35.96 31.01 7.25
CA TYR A 70 -37.03 30.02 7.33
C TYR A 70 -37.05 29.17 8.62
N ASN A 71 -36.17 29.43 9.59
CA ASN A 71 -36.01 28.64 10.84
C ASN A 71 -35.55 27.17 10.67
N ASP A 72 -35.17 26.74 9.48
CA ASP A 72 -34.79 25.35 9.16
C ASP A 72 -33.28 25.04 9.36
N ALA A 73 -32.55 25.92 10.05
CA ALA A 73 -31.09 25.79 10.20
C ALA A 73 -30.68 24.53 10.96
N LEU A 74 -31.49 24.11 11.95
CA LEU A 74 -31.22 22.89 12.71
C LEU A 74 -31.41 21.63 11.87
N ASP A 75 -32.36 21.62 10.93
CA ASP A 75 -32.57 20.51 10.01
C ASP A 75 -31.41 20.39 9.02
N ALA A 76 -30.93 21.52 8.48
CA ALA A 76 -29.75 21.55 7.62
C ALA A 76 -28.49 21.01 8.33
N ILE A 77 -28.29 21.36 9.60
CA ILE A 77 -27.20 20.82 10.43
C ILE A 77 -27.41 19.32 10.69
N GLY A 78 -28.64 18.91 11.02
CA GLY A 78 -28.98 17.52 11.30
C GLY A 78 -28.71 16.60 10.10
N ASP A 79 -29.13 17.02 8.91
CA ASP A 79 -28.88 16.30 7.66
C ASP A 79 -27.38 16.22 7.35
N PHE A 80 -26.64 17.32 7.52
CA PHE A 80 -25.20 17.31 7.34
C PHE A 80 -24.49 16.34 8.29
N VAL A 81 -24.86 16.31 9.58
CA VAL A 81 -24.29 15.37 10.55
C VAL A 81 -24.64 13.93 10.18
N ARG A 82 -25.88 13.66 9.76
CA ARG A 82 -26.31 12.32 9.34
C ARG A 82 -25.47 11.82 8.16
N VAL A 83 -25.34 12.64 7.11
CA VAL A 83 -24.54 12.31 5.92
C VAL A 83 -23.07 12.12 6.31
N ALA A 84 -22.50 13.03 7.10
CA ALA A 84 -21.11 12.92 7.55
C ALA A 84 -20.83 11.60 8.28
N LYS A 85 -21.72 11.16 9.17
CA LYS A 85 -21.53 9.88 9.88
C LYS A 85 -21.51 8.69 8.93
N ILE A 86 -22.38 8.68 7.92
CA ILE A 86 -22.44 7.61 6.91
C ILE A 86 -21.14 7.60 6.10
N ASP A 87 -20.69 8.77 5.67
CA ASP A 87 -19.48 8.88 4.85
C ASP A 87 -18.22 8.47 5.61
N TYR A 88 -18.06 8.88 6.87
CA TYR A 88 -16.93 8.42 7.69
C TYR A 88 -16.94 6.91 7.91
N ALA A 89 -18.11 6.31 8.10
CA ALA A 89 -18.23 4.86 8.22
C ALA A 89 -17.86 4.14 6.90
N GLY A 90 -18.34 4.68 5.77
CA GLY A 90 -17.99 4.19 4.43
C GLY A 90 -16.49 4.30 4.15
N GLU A 91 -15.89 5.42 4.49
CA GLU A 91 -14.46 5.68 4.31
C GLU A 91 -13.60 4.71 5.14
N ALA A 92 -13.94 4.53 6.41
CA ALA A 92 -13.26 3.55 7.25
C ALA A 92 -13.36 2.13 6.67
N SER A 93 -14.53 1.76 6.15
CA SER A 93 -14.72 0.48 5.47
C SER A 93 -13.85 0.36 4.21
N ASN A 94 -13.72 1.43 3.43
CA ASN A 94 -12.92 1.44 2.21
C ASN A 94 -11.42 1.32 2.52
N MET A 95 -10.93 2.07 3.52
CA MET A 95 -9.56 1.97 4.01
C MET A 95 -9.24 0.55 4.51
N LEU A 96 -10.16 -0.07 5.27
CA LEU A 96 -10.01 -1.46 5.72
C LEU A 96 -9.97 -2.45 4.55
N MET A 97 -10.79 -2.25 3.52
CA MET A 97 -10.79 -3.09 2.32
C MET A 97 -9.47 -2.97 1.56
N ILE A 98 -8.94 -1.75 1.36
CA ILE A 98 -7.63 -1.52 0.74
C ILE A 98 -6.53 -2.21 1.56
N GLY A 99 -6.53 -2.02 2.88
CA GLY A 99 -5.58 -2.65 3.80
C GLY A 99 -5.64 -4.18 3.77
N SER A 100 -6.85 -4.76 3.75
CA SER A 100 -7.05 -6.21 3.65
C SER A 100 -6.54 -6.77 2.32
N LYS A 101 -6.79 -6.07 1.21
CA LYS A 101 -6.29 -6.46 -0.11
C LYS A 101 -4.77 -6.48 -0.14
N LEU A 102 -4.15 -5.43 0.41
CA LEU A 102 -2.70 -5.35 0.53
C LEU A 102 -2.12 -6.47 1.38
N ALA A 103 -2.68 -6.70 2.57
CA ALA A 103 -2.21 -7.75 3.47
C ALA A 103 -2.31 -9.14 2.82
N SER A 104 -3.38 -9.39 2.08
CA SER A 104 -3.54 -10.63 1.31
C SER A 104 -2.49 -10.75 0.20
N GLU A 105 -2.17 -9.69 -0.52
CA GLU A 105 -1.14 -9.69 -1.56
C GLU A 105 0.25 -9.92 -0.95
N ALA A 106 0.56 -9.25 0.16
CA ALA A 106 1.80 -9.46 0.91
C ALA A 106 1.96 -10.92 1.34
N ALA A 107 0.92 -11.48 1.98
CA ALA A 107 0.92 -12.87 2.45
C ALA A 107 1.06 -13.86 1.29
N HIS A 108 0.44 -13.58 0.14
CA HIS A 108 0.57 -14.42 -1.05
C HIS A 108 2.00 -14.41 -1.58
N ARG A 109 2.64 -13.23 -1.71
CA ARG A 109 4.04 -13.13 -2.15
C ARG A 109 5.00 -13.83 -1.19
N MET A 110 4.84 -13.65 0.13
CA MET A 110 5.65 -14.33 1.13
C MET A 110 5.54 -15.85 1.06
N ARG A 111 4.34 -16.39 0.78
CA ARG A 111 4.13 -17.84 0.61
C ARG A 111 4.84 -18.36 -0.64
N GLU A 112 4.82 -17.60 -1.73
CA GLU A 112 5.48 -18.00 -2.97
C GLU A 112 7.00 -17.95 -2.84
N GLU A 113 7.54 -16.89 -2.22
CA GLU A 113 8.97 -16.81 -1.89
C GLU A 113 9.40 -18.00 -1.02
N ALA A 114 8.65 -18.30 0.06
CA ALA A 114 8.95 -19.45 0.92
C ALA A 114 8.92 -20.79 0.17
N ARG A 115 7.95 -20.98 -0.74
CA ARG A 115 7.82 -22.20 -1.57
C ARG A 115 9.03 -22.37 -2.49
N THR A 116 9.42 -21.31 -3.19
CA THR A 116 10.58 -21.34 -4.10
C THR A 116 11.90 -21.59 -3.36
N THR A 117 12.08 -21.05 -2.15
CA THR A 117 13.25 -21.34 -1.31
C THR A 117 13.31 -22.80 -0.87
N LEU A 118 12.17 -23.41 -0.54
CA LEU A 118 12.06 -24.82 -0.19
C LEU A 118 12.38 -25.73 -1.38
N GLU A 119 11.83 -25.43 -2.56
CA GLU A 119 12.08 -26.16 -3.81
C GLU A 119 13.58 -26.09 -4.20
N ASP A 120 14.19 -24.91 -4.15
CA ASP A 120 15.62 -24.75 -4.43
C ASP A 120 16.52 -25.50 -3.44
N SER A 121 16.15 -25.49 -2.16
CA SER A 121 16.91 -26.21 -1.13
C SER A 121 16.82 -27.73 -1.32
N ALA A 122 15.64 -28.23 -1.69
CA ALA A 122 15.44 -29.63 -2.01
C ALA A 122 16.24 -30.04 -3.26
N ALA A 123 16.17 -29.26 -4.34
CA ALA A 123 16.93 -29.53 -5.57
C ALA A 123 18.45 -29.58 -5.32
N ARG A 124 18.96 -28.71 -4.45
CA ARG A 124 20.38 -28.67 -4.07
C ARG A 124 20.83 -29.83 -3.17
N THR A 125 19.89 -30.50 -2.50
CA THR A 125 20.19 -31.65 -1.62
C THR A 125 20.17 -32.97 -2.38
N VAL A 126 19.51 -33.02 -3.55
CA VAL A 126 19.40 -34.21 -4.40
C VAL A 126 20.49 -34.29 -5.49
N ALA A 127 21.15 -33.17 -5.80
CA ALA A 127 22.30 -33.08 -6.72
C ALA A 127 23.64 -33.33 -6.01
#